data_AF-A0A955TUT9-F1
#
_entry.id   AF-A0A955TUT9-F1
#
_cell.length_a   1.000
_cell.length_b   1.000
_cell.length_c   1.000
_cell.angle_alpha   90.00
_cell.angle_beta   90.00
_cell.angle_gamma   90.00
#
_symmetry.space_group_name_H-M   'P 1'
#
loop_
_entity.id
_entity.type
_entity.pdbx_description
1 polymer ?
#
loop_
_entity_poly.entity_id
_entity_poly.type
_entity_poly.pdbx_seq_one_letter_code
_entity_poly.pdbx_strand_id
1 'polypeptide(L)' 'MSIYDTQVRSLRAEELLLILCVHGSKHVWEELKWVCDVTELIRAQQIGWMRLLQLAED' A
#
# COMPACT_ATOMS: atom_id res chain seq x y z
N MET A 1 5.40 -11.28 -2.86
CA MET A 1 6.37 -10.89 -1.83
C MET A 1 7.23 -12.10 -1.51
N SER A 2 8.56 -11.96 -1.42
CA SER A 2 9.46 -13.04 -1.02
C SER A 2 10.23 -12.67 0.24
N ILE A 3 10.35 -13.60 1.18
CA ILE A 3 11.16 -13.45 2.40
C ILE A 3 12.08 -14.66 2.47
N TYR A 4 13.40 -14.45 2.50
CA TYR A 4 14.40 -15.53 2.42
C TYR A 4 14.08 -16.55 1.32
N ASP A 5 13.83 -16.04 0.10
CA ASP A 5 13.47 -16.81 -1.10
C ASP A 5 12.14 -17.61 -1.01
N THR A 6 11.46 -17.54 0.14
CA THR A 6 10.14 -18.14 0.31
C THR A 6 9.08 -17.18 -0.20
N GLN A 7 8.28 -17.65 -1.16
CA GLN A 7 7.12 -16.89 -1.64
C GLN A 7 6.02 -16.87 -0.58
N VAL A 8 5.64 -15.67 -0.16
CA VAL A 8 4.57 -15.45 0.82
C VAL A 8 3.40 -14.76 0.13
N ARG A 9 2.19 -15.25 0.40
CA ARG A 9 0.97 -14.58 -0.04
C ARG A 9 0.89 -13.22 0.64
N SER A 10 0.87 -12.18 -0.17
CA SER A 10 0.67 -10.80 0.26
C SER A 10 -0.47 -10.19 -0.51
N LEU A 11 -0.99 -9.07 0.00
CA LEU A 11 -1.84 -8.19 -0.78
C LEU A 11 -1.12 -7.77 -2.08
N ARG A 12 -1.90 -7.49 -3.12
CA ARG A 12 -1.36 -6.79 -4.28
C ARG A 12 -1.13 -5.33 -3.93
N ALA A 13 -0.35 -4.65 -4.77
CA ALA A 13 0.12 -3.30 -4.48
C ALA A 13 -1.03 -2.30 -4.32
N GLU A 14 -2.11 -2.42 -5.11
CA GLU A 14 -3.25 -1.51 -5.03
C GLU A 14 -4.02 -1.67 -3.71
N GLU A 15 -4.37 -2.90 -3.33
CA GLU A 15 -5.04 -3.21 -2.07
C GLU A 15 -4.18 -2.80 -0.86
N LEU A 16 -2.87 -3.05 -0.92
CA LEU A 16 -1.94 -2.64 0.14
C LEU A 16 -1.87 -1.11 0.26
N LEU A 17 -1.81 -0.39 -0.86
CA LEU A 17 -1.77 1.07 -0.88
C LEU A 17 -3.04 1.68 -0.26
N LEU A 18 -4.22 1.13 -0.57
CA LEU A 18 -5.47 1.55 0.07
C LEU A 18 -5.45 1.30 1.59
N ILE A 19 -4.99 0.13 2.02
CA ILE A 19 -4.87 -0.19 3.44
C ILE A 19 -3.91 0.75 4.17
N LEU A 20 -2.78 1.13 3.55
CA LEU A 20 -1.86 2.11 4.13
C LEU A 20 -2.49 3.49 4.26
N CYS A 21 -3.27 3.94 3.26
CA CYS A 21 -4.02 5.20 3.34
C CYS A 21 -5.08 5.17 4.45
N VAL A 22 -5.81 4.07 4.61
CA VAL A 22 -6.77 3.88 5.72
C VAL A 22 -6.06 3.86 7.07
N HIS A 23 -4.90 3.20 7.16
CA HIS A 23 -4.10 3.14 8.39
C HIS A 23 -3.58 4.52 8.79
N GLY A 24 -2.93 5.24 7.86
CA GLY A 24 -2.42 6.59 8.10
C GLY A 24 -3.54 7.58 8.48
N SER A 25 -4.68 7.55 7.79
CA SER A 25 -5.83 8.42 8.10
C SER A 25 -6.45 8.12 9.47
N LYS A 26 -6.57 6.84 9.86
CA LYS A 26 -7.05 6.44 11.19
C LYS A 26 -6.17 7.03 12.31
N HIS A 27 -4.88 7.16 12.07
CA HIS A 27 -3.93 7.76 13.01
C HIS A 27 -3.60 9.22 12.71
N VAL A 28 -4.40 9.87 11.86
CA VAL A 28 -4.29 11.31 11.54
C VAL A 28 -2.88 11.70 11.04
N TRP A 29 -2.17 10.77 10.42
CA TRP A 29 -0.83 10.99 9.87
C TRP A 29 0.21 11.54 10.88
N GLU A 30 0.02 11.29 12.19
CA GLU A 30 0.88 11.75 13.29
C GLU A 30 2.36 11.28 13.23
N GLU A 31 2.65 10.16 12.55
CA GLU A 31 4.01 9.65 12.39
C GLU A 31 4.47 9.65 10.92
N LEU A 32 5.70 10.11 10.68
CA LEU A 32 6.30 10.18 9.33
C LEU A 32 6.38 8.81 8.63
N LYS A 33 6.49 7.72 9.40
CA LYS A 33 6.60 6.36 8.87
C LYS A 33 5.45 6.01 7.91
N TRP A 34 4.24 6.50 8.14
CA TRP A 34 3.10 6.18 7.29
C TRP A 34 3.19 6.81 5.90
N VAL A 35 3.71 8.04 5.83
CA VAL A 35 3.98 8.70 4.54
C VAL A 35 5.14 7.99 3.83
N CYS A 36 6.16 7.56 4.58
CA CYS A 36 7.25 6.75 4.04
C CYS A 36 6.74 5.42 3.46
N ASP A 37 5.89 4.68 4.17
CA ASP A 37 5.35 3.40 3.71
C ASP A 37 4.58 3.55 2.38
N VAL A 38 3.74 4.58 2.26
CA VAL A 38 3.02 4.91 1.02
C VAL A 38 4.00 5.23 -0.11
N THR A 39 4.97 6.10 0.17
CA THR A 39 5.95 6.56 -0.83
C THR A 39 6.81 5.41 -1.34
N GLU A 40 7.33 4.59 -0.43
CA GLU A 40 8.19 3.46 -0.78
C GLU A 40 7.41 2.37 -1.53
N LEU A 41 6.13 2.14 -1.20
CA LEU A 41 5.30 1.22 -1.97
C LEU A 41 5.11 1.69 -3.42
N ILE A 42 4.79 2.97 -3.62
CA ILE A 42 4.61 3.57 -4.97
C ILE A 42 5.92 3.49 -5.76
N ARG A 43 7.08 3.64 -5.11
CA ARG A 43 8.39 3.56 -5.76
C ARG A 43 8.80 2.12 -6.10
N ALA A 44 8.46 1.17 -5.23
CA ALA A 44 8.92 -0.22 -5.34
C ALA A 44 8.03 -1.10 -6.21
N GLN A 45 6.77 -0.73 -6.43
CA GLN A 45 5.78 -1.55 -7.15
C GLN A 45 5.13 -0.76 -8.28
N GLN A 46 4.74 -1.47 -9.34
CA GLN A 46 3.91 -0.88 -10.39
C GLN A 46 2.47 -0.80 -9.88
N ILE A 47 1.93 0.43 -9.81
CA ILE A 47 0.56 0.68 -9.37
C ILE A 47 -0.36 0.81 -10.58
N GLY A 48 -1.37 -0.06 -10.66
CA GLY A 48 -2.48 0.10 -11.59
C GLY A 48 -3.46 1.16 -11.09
N TRP A 49 -3.17 2.45 -11.31
CA TRP A 49 -3.96 3.56 -10.77
C TRP A 49 -5.46 3.50 -11.08
N MET A 50 -5.84 3.06 -12.29
CA MET A 50 -7.25 2.88 -12.66
C MET A 50 -7.93 1.82 -11.79
N ARG A 51 -7.25 0.69 -11.55
CA ARG A 51 -7.75 -0.38 -10.67
C ARG A 51 -7.81 0.07 -9.22
N LEU A 52 -6.81 0.82 -8.75
CA LEU A 52 -6.79 1.36 -7.40
C LEU A 52 -7.97 2.30 -7.16
N LEU A 53 -8.27 3.19 -8.11
CA LEU A 53 -9.41 4.10 -8.01
C LEU A 53 -10.73 3.32 -7.99
N GLN A 54 -10.87 2.30 -8.84
CA GLN A 54 -12.05 1.44 -8.83
C GLN A 54 -12.23 0.73 -7.47
N LEU A 55 -11.16 0.18 -6.90
CA LEU A 55 -11.18 -0.45 -5.58
C LEU A 55 -11.49 0.52 -4.43
N ALA A 56 -11.27 1.82 -4.62
CA ALA A 56 -11.56 2.84 -3.61
C ALA A 56 -13.02 3.31 -3.63
N GLU A 57 -13.73 3.04 -4.73
CA GLU A 57 -15.13 3.41 -4.94
C GLU A 57 -16.11 2.30 -4.51
N ASP A 58 -15.63 1.05 -4.45
CA ASP A 58 -16.36 -0.14 -3.97
C ASP A 58 -16.56 -0.15 -2.44
#